data_AF-A0A7Y7HZQ1-F1
#
_entry.id   AF-A0A7Y7HZQ1-F1
#
_cell.length_a   1.000
_cell.length_b   1.000
_cell.length_c   1.000
_cell.angle_alpha   90.00
_cell.angle_beta   90.00
_cell.angle_gamma   90.00
#
_symmetry.space_group_name_H-M   'P 1'
#
loop_
_entity.id
_entity.type
_entity.pdbx_description
1 polymer ?
#
loop_
_entity_poly.entity_id
_entity_poly.type
_entity_poly.pdbx_seq_one_letter_code
_entity_poly.pdbx_strand_id
1 'polypeptide(L)' 'MNVTLVQSLESAVPTMLFQQRHDDHSSAIVERGLTVQSSFNTVCAIEYLKSHNVDPKVIERVLLHPDQRRKAPH' A
#
# COMPACT_ATOMS: atom_id res chain seq x y z
N MET A 1 41.73 -33.09 -7.47
CA MET A 1 41.42 -32.01 -8.42
C MET A 1 40.06 -32.28 -9.03
N ASN A 2 39.00 -31.65 -8.54
CA ASN A 2 37.75 -31.41 -9.28
C ASN A 2 36.70 -30.77 -8.37
N VAL A 3 36.56 -29.47 -8.58
CA VAL A 3 35.50 -28.59 -8.08
C VAL A 3 34.28 -28.81 -8.96
N THR A 4 33.09 -29.02 -8.38
CA THR A 4 31.82 -29.06 -9.13
C THR A 4 30.74 -28.51 -8.19
N LEU A 5 30.49 -27.20 -8.28
CA LEU A 5 29.52 -26.54 -9.15
C LEU A 5 28.28 -26.16 -8.32
N VAL A 6 28.45 -25.06 -7.60
CA VAL A 6 27.55 -23.91 -7.45
C VAL A 6 26.03 -24.18 -7.58
N GLN A 7 25.40 -24.14 -6.40
CA GLN A 7 24.11 -23.52 -6.05
C GLN A 7 22.99 -23.55 -7.10
N SER A 8 22.03 -24.45 -6.85
CA SER A 8 20.64 -24.28 -7.28
C SER A 8 20.10 -22.96 -6.75
N LEU A 9 19.62 -22.11 -7.64
CA LEU A 9 18.80 -20.96 -7.30
C LEU A 9 17.47 -21.47 -6.74
N GLU A 10 17.41 -21.62 -5.43
CA GLU A 10 16.16 -21.81 -4.71
C GLU A 10 15.30 -20.56 -4.98
N SER A 11 14.16 -20.84 -5.62
CA SER A 11 13.16 -19.89 -6.07
C SER A 11 12.80 -18.92 -4.94
N ALA A 12 13.16 -17.65 -5.11
CA ALA A 12 12.80 -16.59 -4.20
C ALA A 12 11.27 -16.42 -4.24
N VAL A 13 10.58 -17.13 -3.35
CA VAL A 13 9.19 -16.86 -2.99
C VAL A 13 9.15 -15.38 -2.59
N PRO A 14 8.42 -14.51 -3.29
CA PRO A 14 8.27 -13.14 -2.82
C PRO A 14 7.51 -13.25 -1.51
N THR A 15 8.24 -13.09 -0.41
CA THR A 15 7.67 -12.84 0.90
C THR A 15 6.75 -11.65 0.74
N MET A 16 5.46 -11.94 0.52
CA MET A 16 4.41 -10.97 0.75
C MET A 16 4.47 -10.71 2.25
N LEU A 17 5.33 -9.77 2.63
CA LEU A 17 5.24 -9.10 3.91
C LEU A 17 3.86 -8.46 3.90
N PHE A 18 2.88 -9.20 4.42
CA PHE A 18 1.70 -8.63 5.00
C PHE A 18 2.20 -7.71 6.08
N GLN A 19 2.47 -6.47 5.69
CA GLN A 19 2.85 -5.40 6.58
C GLN A 19 1.60 -5.13 7.42
N GLN A 20 1.45 -5.94 8.46
CA GLN A 20 0.46 -5.77 9.50
C GLN A 20 0.57 -4.31 9.94
N ARG A 21 -0.52 -3.54 9.76
CA ARG A 21 -0.52 -2.09 9.92
C ARG A 21 -0.07 -1.76 11.34
N HIS A 22 1.20 -1.36 11.47
CA HIS A 22 1.74 -0.82 12.72
C HIS A 22 1.34 0.66 12.90
N ASP A 23 0.75 1.30 11.87
CA ASP A 23 0.39 2.71 11.88
C ASP A 23 -1.12 2.94 11.79
N ASP A 24 -1.82 2.86 12.93
CA ASP A 24 -3.24 3.20 13.05
C ASP A 24 -3.54 4.63 12.56
N HIS A 25 -2.60 5.56 12.80
CA HIS A 25 -2.67 6.95 12.34
C HIS A 25 -2.74 7.05 10.80
N SER A 26 -1.89 6.30 10.09
CA SER A 26 -1.90 6.26 8.63
C SER A 26 -3.19 5.66 8.08
N SER A 27 -3.77 4.67 8.77
CA SER A 27 -5.06 4.09 8.37
C SER A 27 -6.20 5.10 8.50
N ALA A 28 -6.25 5.85 9.60
CA ALA A 28 -7.27 6.86 9.87
C ALA A 28 -7.20 8.03 8.87
N ILE A 29 -5.99 8.49 8.52
CA ILE A 29 -5.80 9.53 7.50
C ILE A 29 -6.39 9.08 6.16
N VAL A 30 -6.06 7.86 5.72
CA VAL A 30 -6.56 7.34 4.44
C VAL A 30 -8.08 7.17 4.45
N GLU A 31 -8.67 6.70 5.56
CA GLU A 31 -10.12 6.58 5.70
C GLU A 31 -10.82 7.95 5.64
N ARG A 32 -10.24 8.97 6.28
CA ARG A 32 -10.73 10.34 6.17
C ARG A 32 -10.63 10.85 4.73
N GLY A 33 -9.52 10.59 4.03
CA GLY A 33 -9.33 10.98 2.63
C GLY A 33 -10.38 10.38 1.69
N LEU A 34 -10.75 9.11 1.90
CA LEU A 34 -11.84 8.46 1.14
C LEU A 34 -13.20 9.11 1.43
N THR A 35 -13.45 9.46 2.69
CA THR A 35 -14.67 10.20 3.07
C THR A 35 -14.71 11.56 2.37
N VAL A 36 -13.57 12.27 2.32
CA VAL A 36 -13.45 13.55 1.59
C VAL A 36 -13.73 13.36 0.10
N GLN A 37 -13.20 12.32 -0.53
CA GLN A 37 -13.47 12.02 -1.94
C GLN A 37 -14.97 11.80 -2.20
N SER A 38 -15.62 10.99 -1.36
CA SER A 38 -17.04 10.68 -1.50
C SER A 38 -17.96 11.85 -1.18
N SER A 39 -17.54 12.78 -0.33
CA SER A 39 -18.35 13.92 0.11
C SER A 39 -18.17 15.16 -0.77
N PHE A 40 -17.00 15.30 -1.39
CA PHE A 40 -16.64 16.46 -2.20
C PHE A 40 -16.24 16.02 -3.61
N ASN A 41 -14.94 15.81 -3.84
CA ASN A 41 -14.40 15.34 -5.11
C ASN A 41 -12.97 14.79 -4.91
N THR A 42 -12.43 14.20 -5.98
CA THR A 42 -11.08 13.62 -6.00
C THR A 42 -9.97 14.63 -5.73
N VAL A 43 -10.08 15.87 -6.23
CA VAL A 43 -9.06 16.92 -6.02
C VAL A 43 -8.96 17.28 -4.53
N CYS A 44 -10.10 17.44 -3.84
CA CYS A 44 -10.12 17.69 -2.41
C CYS A 44 -9.48 16.54 -1.61
N ALA A 45 -9.72 15.29 -2.02
CA ALA A 45 -9.11 14.13 -1.37
C ALA A 45 -7.59 14.08 -1.59
N ILE A 46 -7.12 14.39 -2.78
CA ILE A 46 -5.69 14.48 -3.10
C ILE A 46 -5.01 15.53 -2.21
N GLU A 47 -5.58 16.74 -2.12
CA GLU A 47 -5.01 17.80 -1.30
C GLU A 47 -5.02 17.46 0.19
N TYR A 48 -6.10 16.84 0.69
CA TYR A 48 -6.16 16.34 2.07
C TYR A 48 -5.06 15.31 2.35
N LEU A 49 -4.86 14.32 1.47
CA LEU A 49 -3.85 13.28 1.69
C LEU A 49 -2.42 13.85 1.57
N LYS A 50 -2.19 14.79 0.65
CA LYS A 50 -0.91 15.51 0.52
C LYS A 50 -0.60 16.32 1.76
N SER A 51 -1.57 17.02 2.35
CA SER A 51 -1.36 17.82 3.57
C SER A 51 -0.97 16.96 4.79
N HIS A 52 -1.22 15.65 4.74
CA HIS A 52 -0.84 14.67 5.75
C HIS A 52 0.41 13.86 5.38
N ASN A 53 1.17 14.30 4.37
CA ASN A 53 2.41 13.65 3.89
C ASN A 53 2.22 12.19 3.45
N VAL A 54 1.03 11.84 2.93
CA VAL A 54 0.80 10.51 2.37
C VAL A 54 1.56 10.38 1.05
N ASP A 55 2.31 9.28 0.90
CA ASP A 55 3.09 9.01 -0.32
C ASP A 55 2.21 9.02 -1.58
N PRO A 56 2.63 9.67 -2.68
CA PRO A 56 1.83 9.75 -3.90
C PRO A 56 1.36 8.41 -4.48
N LYS A 57 2.18 7.34 -4.36
CA LYS A 57 1.78 5.99 -4.82
C LYS A 57 0.70 5.41 -3.93
N VAL A 58 0.71 5.73 -2.63
CA VAL A 58 -0.36 5.39 -1.72
C VAL A 58 -1.63 6.16 -2.09
N ILE A 59 -1.54 7.47 -2.36
CA ILE A 59 -2.67 8.31 -2.80
C ILE A 59 -3.31 7.72 -4.06
N GLU A 60 -2.52 7.47 -5.10
CA GLU A 60 -2.98 6.87 -6.35
C GLU A 60 -3.73 5.55 -6.09
N ARG A 61 -3.09 4.63 -5.37
CA ARG A 61 -3.67 3.32 -5.06
C ARG A 61 -4.98 3.44 -4.29
N VAL A 62 -5.07 4.29 -3.27
CA VAL A 62 -6.26 4.36 -2.41
C VAL A 62 -7.43 5.07 -3.10
N LEU A 63 -7.18 6.06 -3.96
CA LEU A 63 -8.23 6.80 -4.66
C LEU A 63 -8.71 6.08 -5.93
N LEU A 64 -7.83 5.34 -6.63
CA LEU A 64 -8.20 4.56 -7.82
C LEU A 64 -8.78 3.18 -7.47
N HIS A 65 -8.30 2.57 -6.38
CA HIS A 65 -8.68 1.21 -5.99
C HIS A 65 -9.03 1.12 -4.49
N PRO A 66 -10.06 1.87 -4.03
CA PRO A 66 -10.42 1.91 -2.61
C PRO A 66 -10.80 0.53 -2.05
N ASP A 67 -11.45 -0.33 -2.84
CA ASP A 67 -11.87 -1.68 -2.45
C ASP A 67 -10.70 -2.64 -2.17
N GLN A 68 -9.53 -2.35 -2.75
CA GLN A 68 -8.32 -3.15 -2.56
C GLN A 68 -7.62 -2.85 -1.22
N ARG A 69 -8.04 -1.82 -0.46
CA ARG A 69 -7.46 -1.52 0.86
C ARG A 69 -7.69 -2.59 1.92
N ARG A 70 -8.76 -3.40 1.80
CA ARG A 70 -9.20 -4.36 2.82
C ARG A 70 -9.09 -5.83 2.39
N LYS A 71 -8.70 -6.11 1.13
CA LYS A 71 -8.41 -7.47 0.69
C LYS A 71 -6.98 -7.85 1.12
N ALA A 72 -6.84 -8.26 2.38
CA ALA A 72 -5.74 -9.16 2.72
C ALA A 72 -6.06 -10.54 2.14
N PRO A 73 -5.12 -11.23 1.46
CA PRO A 73 -5.31 -12.65 1.15
C PRO A 73 -5.60 -13.42 2.44
N HIS A 74 -6.67 -14.20 2.42
CA HIS A 74 -7.00 -15.19 3.45
C HIS A 74 -6.17 -16.46 3.20
#